data_AF-A0A9P3MTI5-F1
#
_entry.id   AF-A0A9P3MTI5-F1
#
_cell.length_a   1.000
_cell.length_b   1.000
_cell.length_c   1.000
_cell.angle_alpha   90.00
_cell.angle_beta   90.00
_cell.angle_gamma   90.00
#
_symmetry.space_group_name_H-M   'P 1'
#
loop_
_entity.id
_entity.type
_entity.pdbx_description
1 polymer ?
#
loop_
_entity_poly.entity_id
_entity_poly.type
_entity_poly.pdbx_seq_one_letter_code
_entity_poly.pdbx_strand_id
1 'polypeptide(L)'
;MFRNQYDTDVTTWSPVGRLHQVEYAMEAVKQGSAAVGLRSNTHAVLATLKRAASPLASYQRKIFRVDDHMGIAIAGLNADGRVLCRFMRSECLTHKFVFESPLPVGRLVSMVADKSQVCTQRSWRRPYGVGLLVAGFDQTGPHILQTCPSGNFWEFHAMAIGARSQAAKTYLERKFDSFGACSLDELVRHALLAVKESLQEGELSGANCSVSIVGEGHAFSILTDEQVQEHIDRMENEEGGQGGAAKEEVTVVEEVEVEDVEEVEGEGEGGAGGGEGSEGPAPMEA
;
A
#
# COMPACT_ATOMS: atom_id res chain seq x y z
N MET A 1 13.74 -10.65 -29.03
CA MET A 1 12.84 -10.51 -27.87
C MET A 1 13.03 -11.75 -27.01
N PHE A 2 13.59 -11.62 -25.81
CA PHE A 2 13.76 -12.76 -24.91
C PHE A 2 12.39 -13.14 -24.34
N ARG A 3 11.89 -14.32 -24.69
CA ARG A 3 10.63 -14.84 -24.16
C ARG A 3 10.95 -15.59 -22.87
N ASN A 4 10.42 -15.11 -21.75
CA ASN A 4 10.51 -15.85 -20.50
C ASN A 4 9.59 -17.09 -20.60
N GLN A 5 10.05 -18.24 -20.13
CA GLN A 5 9.30 -19.50 -20.19
C GLN A 5 8.51 -19.77 -18.90
N TYR A 6 8.79 -19.00 -17.84
CA TYR A 6 8.23 -19.19 -16.49
C TYR A 6 7.18 -18.15 -16.12
N ASP A 7 6.72 -17.33 -17.07
CA ASP A 7 5.89 -16.16 -16.80
C ASP A 7 4.42 -16.31 -17.23
N THR A 8 4.01 -17.47 -17.72
CA THR A 8 2.65 -17.68 -18.24
C THR A 8 1.63 -18.03 -17.15
N ASP A 9 2.01 -18.88 -16.21
CA ASP A 9 1.12 -19.39 -15.16
C ASP A 9 1.53 -18.91 -13.78
N VAL A 10 0.56 -18.78 -12.88
CA VAL A 10 0.79 -18.35 -11.50
C VAL A 10 1.44 -19.43 -10.63
N THR A 11 1.38 -20.70 -11.06
CA THR A 11 1.92 -21.85 -10.33
C THR A 11 3.33 -22.25 -10.75
N THR A 12 3.92 -21.52 -11.70
CA THR A 12 5.25 -21.83 -12.24
C THR A 12 6.30 -20.96 -11.58
N TRP A 13 7.22 -21.59 -10.85
CA TRP A 13 8.36 -20.92 -10.25
C TRP A 13 9.48 -20.73 -11.27
N SER A 14 10.13 -19.57 -11.26
CA SER A 14 11.38 -19.38 -11.99
C SER A 14 12.53 -20.11 -11.29
N PRO A 15 13.65 -20.40 -11.99
CA PRO A 15 14.84 -20.99 -11.39
C PRO A 15 15.43 -20.17 -10.22
N VAL A 16 15.11 -18.87 -10.15
CA VAL A 16 15.55 -17.93 -9.09
C VAL A 16 14.54 -17.88 -7.93
N GLY A 17 13.49 -18.73 -7.95
CA GLY A 17 12.49 -18.76 -6.90
C GLY A 17 11.50 -17.60 -6.92
N ARG A 18 11.17 -17.07 -8.11
CA ARG A 18 10.22 -15.95 -8.29
C ARG A 18 8.94 -16.40 -8.98
N LEU A 19 7.83 -15.73 -8.65
CA LEU A 19 6.53 -15.89 -9.31
C LEU A 19 6.21 -14.65 -10.15
N HIS A 20 6.56 -14.69 -11.43
CA HIS A 20 6.46 -13.52 -12.32
C HIS A 20 5.02 -13.00 -12.49
N GLN A 21 4.01 -13.87 -12.54
CA GLN A 21 2.61 -13.44 -12.63
C GLN A 21 2.17 -12.59 -11.41
N VAL A 22 2.70 -12.87 -10.22
CA VAL A 22 2.43 -12.05 -9.02
C VAL A 22 3.13 -10.71 -9.13
N GLU A 23 4.38 -10.69 -9.60
CA GLU A 23 5.14 -9.45 -9.81
C GLU A 23 4.50 -8.54 -10.87
N TYR A 24 3.96 -9.12 -11.94
CA TYR A 24 3.21 -8.36 -12.94
C TYR A 24 1.91 -7.78 -12.37
N ALA A 25 1.22 -8.51 -11.49
CA ALA A 25 0.06 -7.98 -10.79
C ALA A 25 0.43 -6.85 -9.82
N MET A 26 1.59 -6.92 -9.17
CA MET A 26 2.14 -5.82 -8.35
C MET A 26 2.41 -4.57 -9.21
N GLU A 27 2.91 -4.74 -10.43
CA GLU A 27 3.13 -3.63 -11.36
C GLU A 27 1.81 -3.00 -11.82
N ALA A 28 0.74 -3.79 -11.99
CA ALA A 28 -0.58 -3.27 -12.30
C ALA A 28 -1.11 -2.29 -11.23
N VAL A 29 -0.72 -2.46 -9.96
CA VAL A 29 -1.06 -1.52 -8.89
C VAL A 29 -0.43 -0.15 -9.14
N LYS A 30 0.84 -0.12 -9.57
CA LYS A 30 1.56 1.13 -9.88
C LYS A 30 0.96 1.89 -11.08
N GLN A 31 0.24 1.21 -11.96
CA GLN A 31 -0.47 1.86 -13.07
C GLN A 31 -1.76 2.58 -12.64
N GLY A 32 -2.33 2.22 -11.49
CA GLY A 32 -3.50 2.92 -10.94
C GLY A 32 -3.14 4.32 -10.41
N SER A 33 -4.03 5.31 -10.51
CA SER A 33 -3.78 6.63 -9.89
C SER A 33 -3.47 6.53 -8.39
N ALA A 34 -2.67 7.48 -7.89
CA ALA A 34 -2.24 7.55 -6.51
C ALA A 34 -3.40 7.51 -5.49
N ALA A 35 -3.17 6.77 -4.42
CA ALA A 35 -3.97 6.71 -3.21
C ALA A 35 -3.04 6.81 -2.00
N VAL A 36 -3.40 7.65 -1.04
CA VAL A 36 -2.66 7.93 0.19
C VAL A 36 -3.57 7.62 1.37
N GLY A 37 -3.00 7.01 2.40
CA GLY A 37 -3.65 6.81 3.69
C GLY A 37 -2.71 7.21 4.81
N LEU A 38 -3.22 7.90 5.82
CA LEU A 38 -2.48 8.24 7.03
C LEU A 38 -3.41 8.28 8.24
N ARG A 39 -2.86 8.08 9.42
CA ARG A 39 -3.59 8.12 10.68
C ARG A 39 -2.93 9.03 11.71
N SER A 40 -3.76 9.69 12.50
CA SER A 40 -3.37 10.25 13.80
C SER A 40 -3.67 9.24 14.90
N ASN A 41 -3.61 9.69 16.16
CA ASN A 41 -4.05 8.86 17.29
C ASN A 41 -5.57 8.69 17.37
N THR A 42 -6.35 9.56 16.70
CA THR A 42 -7.82 9.61 16.82
C THR A 42 -8.54 9.28 15.52
N HIS A 43 -7.94 9.59 14.37
CA HIS A 43 -8.58 9.47 13.06
C HIS A 43 -7.66 8.82 12.03
N ALA A 44 -8.26 8.19 11.02
CA ALA A 44 -7.63 7.70 9.82
C ALA A 44 -8.27 8.38 8.59
N VAL A 45 -7.42 8.81 7.66
CA VAL A 45 -7.83 9.52 6.44
C VAL A 45 -7.29 8.79 5.23
N LEU A 46 -8.13 8.66 4.20
CA LEU A 46 -7.72 8.24 2.87
C LEU A 46 -7.94 9.41 1.91
N ALA A 47 -6.97 9.66 1.04
CA ALA A 47 -7.07 10.62 -0.05
C ALA A 47 -6.65 9.95 -1.36
N THR A 48 -7.41 10.16 -2.43
CA THR A 48 -7.14 9.52 -3.73
C THR A 48 -7.30 10.49 -4.88
N LEU A 49 -6.47 10.29 -5.90
CA LEU A 49 -6.59 11.01 -7.16
C LEU A 49 -7.55 10.26 -8.11
N LYS A 50 -8.67 10.90 -8.44
CA LYS A 50 -9.62 10.48 -9.47
C LYS A 50 -9.08 10.91 -10.85
N ARG A 51 -9.25 10.04 -11.85
CA ARG A 51 -8.97 10.37 -13.27
C ARG A 51 -10.26 10.30 -14.07
N ALA A 52 -10.46 11.26 -14.96
CA ALA A 52 -11.47 11.21 -16.01
C ALA A 52 -10.77 10.84 -17.33
N ALA A 53 -11.40 9.99 -18.14
CA ALA A 53 -10.84 9.59 -19.43
C ALA A 53 -10.92 10.71 -20.47
N SER A 54 -11.92 11.58 -20.35
CA SER A 54 -12.13 12.74 -21.19
C SER A 54 -12.91 13.80 -20.40
N PRO A 55 -12.95 15.07 -20.86
CA PRO A 55 -13.76 16.12 -20.22
C PRO A 55 -15.26 15.81 -20.17
N LEU A 56 -15.74 14.91 -21.04
CA LEU A 56 -17.14 14.47 -21.06
C LEU A 56 -17.41 13.28 -20.12
N ALA A 57 -16.35 12.65 -19.60
CA ALA A 57 -16.45 11.50 -18.72
C ALA A 57 -16.54 11.93 -17.27
N SER A 58 -17.36 11.23 -16.48
CA SER A 58 -17.36 11.38 -15.03
C SER A 58 -16.10 10.77 -14.41
N TYR A 59 -15.70 11.34 -13.28
CA TYR A 59 -14.60 10.82 -12.49
C TYR A 59 -14.96 9.45 -11.89
N GLN A 60 -14.05 8.49 -12.05
CA GLN A 60 -14.23 7.16 -11.47
C GLN A 60 -13.94 7.18 -9.97
N ARG A 61 -14.90 6.68 -9.18
CA ARG A 61 -14.75 6.56 -7.72
C ARG A 61 -13.70 5.50 -7.37
N LYS A 62 -12.83 5.83 -6.43
CA LYS A 62 -11.78 4.93 -5.92
C LYS A 62 -11.90 4.60 -4.43
N ILE A 63 -12.64 5.43 -3.69
CA ILE A 63 -12.92 5.19 -2.29
C ILE A 63 -14.29 4.52 -2.17
N PHE A 64 -14.35 3.44 -1.41
CA PHE A 64 -15.56 2.67 -1.16
C PHE A 64 -15.74 2.45 0.34
N ARG A 65 -16.93 2.81 0.84
CA ARG A 65 -17.35 2.43 2.19
C ARG A 65 -17.54 0.91 2.29
N VAL A 66 -16.96 0.28 3.29
CA VAL A 66 -17.13 -1.16 3.57
C VAL A 66 -18.16 -1.35 4.68
N ASP A 67 -18.00 -0.64 5.80
CA ASP A 67 -18.92 -0.65 6.94
C ASP A 67 -18.99 0.76 7.54
N ASP A 68 -19.67 0.92 8.68
CA ASP A 68 -19.78 2.19 9.41
C ASP A 68 -18.42 2.65 9.97
N HIS A 69 -17.52 1.74 10.31
CA HIS A 69 -16.22 2.02 10.93
C HIS A 69 -15.04 1.78 9.98
N MET A 70 -15.29 1.55 8.68
CA MET A 70 -14.25 1.18 7.73
C MET A 70 -14.57 1.50 6.27
N GLY A 71 -13.53 1.86 5.52
CA GLY A 71 -13.58 1.92 4.07
C GLY A 71 -12.22 1.68 3.43
N ILE A 72 -12.23 1.63 2.10
CA ILE A 72 -11.05 1.30 1.31
C ILE A 72 -10.84 2.29 0.18
N ALA A 73 -9.57 2.53 -0.15
CA ALA A 73 -9.12 3.17 -1.37
C ALA A 73 -8.42 2.13 -2.25
N ILE A 74 -8.65 2.19 -3.57
CA ILE A 74 -8.11 1.21 -4.51
C ILE A 74 -7.11 1.83 -5.49
N ALA A 75 -6.02 1.10 -5.78
CA ALA A 75 -5.11 1.38 -6.88
C ALA A 75 -4.88 0.11 -7.71
N GLY A 76 -4.92 0.25 -9.05
CA GLY A 76 -4.85 -0.86 -10.01
C GLY A 76 -6.18 -1.11 -10.69
N LEU A 77 -6.54 -2.39 -10.88
CA LEU A 77 -7.75 -2.79 -11.58
C LEU A 77 -9.01 -2.56 -10.74
N ASN A 78 -9.83 -1.59 -11.16
CA ASN A 78 -11.08 -1.24 -10.49
C ASN A 78 -12.07 -2.41 -10.37
N ALA A 79 -12.09 -3.31 -11.35
CA ALA A 79 -12.96 -4.49 -11.34
C ALA A 79 -12.62 -5.42 -10.16
N ASP A 80 -11.33 -5.69 -9.94
CA ASP A 80 -10.85 -6.53 -8.85
C ASP A 80 -11.12 -5.86 -7.49
N GLY A 81 -10.88 -4.54 -7.41
CA GLY A 81 -11.19 -3.76 -6.21
C GLY A 81 -12.67 -3.84 -5.81
N ARG A 82 -13.60 -3.85 -6.77
CA ARG A 82 -15.03 -4.01 -6.50
C ARG A 82 -15.40 -5.42 -6.02
N VAL A 83 -14.73 -6.44 -6.53
CA VAL A 83 -14.91 -7.82 -6.06
C VAL A 83 -14.45 -7.96 -4.60
N LEU A 84 -13.28 -7.42 -4.27
CA LEU A 84 -12.77 -7.43 -2.90
C LEU A 84 -13.64 -6.58 -1.97
N CYS A 85 -14.10 -5.40 -2.40
CA CYS A 85 -15.02 -4.57 -1.64
C CYS A 85 -16.33 -5.30 -1.31
N ARG A 86 -16.92 -6.01 -2.28
CA ARG A 86 -18.13 -6.81 -2.06
C ARG A 86 -17.87 -7.95 -1.07
N PHE A 87 -16.74 -8.63 -1.19
CA PHE A 87 -16.33 -9.66 -0.25
C PHE A 87 -16.21 -9.07 1.17
N MET A 88 -15.48 -7.97 1.33
CA MET A 88 -15.31 -7.29 2.62
C MET A 88 -16.64 -6.89 3.26
N ARG A 89 -17.56 -6.33 2.48
CA ARG A 89 -18.92 -5.99 2.95
C ARG A 89 -19.68 -7.22 3.44
N SER A 90 -19.58 -8.33 2.72
CA SER A 90 -20.25 -9.58 3.10
C SER A 90 -19.72 -10.12 4.43
N GLU A 91 -18.40 -10.10 4.62
CA GLU A 91 -17.77 -10.57 5.86
C GLU A 91 -18.12 -9.66 7.04
N CYS A 92 -18.10 -8.33 6.86
CA CYS A 92 -18.53 -7.39 7.91
C CYS A 92 -19.98 -7.60 8.31
N LEU A 93 -20.89 -7.72 7.35
CA LEU A 93 -22.32 -7.95 7.62
C LEU A 93 -22.55 -9.29 8.32
N THR A 94 -21.84 -10.33 7.91
CA THR A 94 -21.94 -11.67 8.52
C THR A 94 -21.45 -11.62 9.97
N HIS A 95 -20.30 -10.99 10.23
CA HIS A 95 -19.78 -10.84 11.59
C HIS A 95 -20.72 -10.03 12.48
N LYS A 96 -21.24 -8.90 11.98
CA LYS A 96 -22.20 -8.05 12.70
C LYS A 96 -23.50 -8.79 13.00
N PHE A 97 -23.96 -9.67 12.10
CA PHE A 97 -25.14 -10.50 12.30
C PHE A 97 -24.92 -11.59 13.36
N VAL A 98 -23.76 -12.26 13.36
CA VAL A 98 -23.49 -13.39 14.27
C VAL A 98 -23.08 -12.93 15.67
N PHE A 99 -22.26 -11.88 15.76
CA PHE A 99 -21.61 -11.47 17.01
C PHE A 99 -22.09 -10.11 17.52
N GLU A 100 -23.08 -9.49 16.85
CA GLU A 100 -23.64 -8.17 17.19
C GLU A 100 -22.58 -7.07 17.41
N SER A 101 -21.42 -7.22 16.77
CA SER A 101 -20.25 -6.36 16.96
C SER A 101 -19.55 -6.08 15.62
N PRO A 102 -18.95 -4.88 15.47
CA PRO A 102 -18.18 -4.54 14.28
C PRO A 102 -16.95 -5.46 14.15
N LEU A 103 -16.64 -5.86 12.92
CA LEU A 103 -15.49 -6.72 12.64
C LEU A 103 -14.18 -5.92 12.82
N PRO A 104 -13.20 -6.39 13.61
CA PRO A 104 -11.90 -5.73 13.75
C PRO A 104 -11.17 -5.58 12.42
N VAL A 105 -10.49 -4.44 12.21
CA VAL A 105 -9.94 -4.08 10.89
C VAL A 105 -8.87 -5.08 10.45
N GLY A 106 -7.93 -5.40 11.34
CA GLY A 106 -6.85 -6.36 11.06
C GLY A 106 -7.36 -7.75 10.71
N ARG A 107 -8.45 -8.20 11.36
CA ARG A 107 -9.06 -9.50 11.05
C ARG A 107 -9.65 -9.53 9.64
N LEU A 108 -10.35 -8.48 9.24
CA LEU A 108 -10.91 -8.40 7.89
C LEU A 108 -9.81 -8.40 6.82
N VAL A 109 -8.74 -7.63 7.05
CA VAL A 109 -7.61 -7.55 6.12
C VAL A 109 -6.91 -8.90 5.98
N SER A 110 -6.75 -9.66 7.08
CA SER A 110 -6.25 -11.03 7.03
C SER A 110 -7.11 -11.93 6.14
N MET A 111 -8.45 -11.84 6.22
CA MET A 111 -9.34 -12.61 5.35
C MET A 111 -9.20 -12.22 3.86
N VAL A 112 -8.96 -10.94 3.58
CA VAL A 112 -8.71 -10.45 2.21
C VAL A 112 -7.36 -10.96 1.68
N ALA A 113 -6.35 -10.99 2.54
CA ALA A 113 -5.03 -11.56 2.24
C ALA A 113 -5.14 -13.06 1.91
N ASP A 114 -5.82 -13.85 2.75
CA ASP A 114 -6.06 -15.28 2.51
C ASP A 114 -6.81 -15.51 1.20
N LYS A 115 -7.85 -14.70 0.93
CA LYS A 115 -8.60 -14.76 -0.33
C LYS A 115 -7.71 -14.47 -1.54
N SER A 116 -6.80 -13.51 -1.41
CA SER A 116 -5.86 -13.12 -2.48
C SER A 116 -4.82 -14.21 -2.71
N GLN A 117 -4.33 -14.81 -1.62
CA GLN A 117 -3.34 -15.90 -1.67
C GLN A 117 -3.88 -17.16 -2.35
N VAL A 118 -5.17 -17.47 -2.22
CA VAL A 118 -5.79 -18.57 -2.98
C VAL A 118 -5.69 -18.35 -4.50
N CYS A 119 -5.70 -17.09 -4.95
CA CYS A 119 -5.58 -16.75 -6.37
C CYS A 119 -4.12 -16.79 -6.89
N THR A 120 -3.12 -16.84 -6.00
CA THR A 120 -1.70 -16.97 -6.40
C THR A 120 -1.25 -18.43 -6.53
N GLN A 121 -2.03 -19.38 -6.02
CA GLN A 121 -1.64 -20.80 -5.98
C GLN A 121 -2.48 -21.70 -6.90
N ARG A 122 -3.59 -21.21 -7.46
CA ARG A 122 -4.50 -22.00 -8.31
C ARG A 122 -4.32 -21.62 -9.78
N SER A 123 -3.86 -22.55 -10.60
CA SER A 123 -3.56 -22.33 -12.03
C SER A 123 -4.74 -21.76 -12.85
N TRP A 124 -6.00 -22.10 -12.54
CA TRP A 124 -7.16 -21.55 -13.25
C TRP A 124 -7.62 -20.18 -12.75
N ARG A 125 -6.91 -19.57 -11.80
CA ARG A 125 -7.15 -18.21 -11.30
C ARG A 125 -5.94 -17.34 -11.61
N ARG A 126 -6.18 -16.03 -11.70
CA ARG A 126 -5.12 -15.03 -11.74
C ARG A 126 -5.08 -14.26 -10.42
N PRO A 127 -3.91 -13.73 -10.01
CA PRO A 127 -3.83 -12.78 -8.92
C PRO A 127 -4.73 -11.56 -9.15
N TYR A 128 -5.17 -10.95 -8.05
CA TYR A 128 -5.89 -9.68 -8.12
C TYR A 128 -4.91 -8.57 -8.50
N GLY A 129 -5.20 -7.80 -9.54
CA GLY A 129 -4.35 -6.69 -10.01
C GLY A 129 -4.64 -5.39 -9.28
N VAL A 130 -4.91 -5.44 -7.98
CA VAL A 130 -5.32 -4.28 -7.17
C VAL A 130 -4.60 -4.30 -5.82
N GLY A 131 -4.14 -3.13 -5.39
CA GLY A 131 -3.74 -2.86 -4.02
C GLY A 131 -4.84 -2.08 -3.31
N LEU A 132 -5.16 -2.47 -2.08
CA LEU A 132 -6.11 -1.74 -1.25
C LEU A 132 -5.37 -1.02 -0.14
N LEU A 133 -5.72 0.24 0.10
CA LEU A 133 -5.51 0.90 1.38
C LEU A 133 -6.81 0.84 2.16
N VAL A 134 -6.77 0.26 3.34
CA VAL A 134 -7.92 0.08 4.24
C VAL A 134 -7.75 1.05 5.40
N ALA A 135 -8.70 1.96 5.56
CA ALA A 135 -8.82 2.80 6.75
C ALA A 135 -9.98 2.32 7.59
N GLY A 136 -9.74 2.09 8.87
CA GLY A 136 -10.78 1.74 9.81
C GLY A 136 -10.47 2.24 11.21
N PHE A 137 -11.49 2.27 12.04
CA PHE A 137 -11.38 2.58 13.45
C PHE A 137 -12.01 1.44 14.26
N ASP A 138 -11.25 0.84 15.16
CA ASP A 138 -11.75 -0.17 16.07
C ASP A 138 -11.39 0.16 17.52
N GLN A 139 -11.59 -0.79 18.44
CA GLN A 139 -11.35 -0.59 19.87
C GLN A 139 -9.89 -0.26 20.20
N THR A 140 -8.94 -0.65 19.32
CA THR A 140 -7.52 -0.37 19.48
C THR A 140 -7.11 0.97 18.84
N GLY A 141 -8.02 1.62 18.12
CA GLY A 141 -7.85 2.95 17.56
C GLY A 141 -7.98 2.99 16.03
N PRO A 142 -7.40 4.02 15.38
CA PRO A 142 -7.38 4.14 13.93
C PRO A 142 -6.29 3.25 13.32
N HIS A 143 -6.62 2.61 12.19
CA HIS A 143 -5.73 1.71 11.46
C HIS A 143 -5.66 2.10 9.98
N ILE A 144 -4.45 2.03 9.42
CA ILE A 144 -4.20 2.07 7.98
C ILE A 144 -3.49 0.77 7.61
N LEU A 145 -4.14 -0.08 6.83
CA LEU A 145 -3.54 -1.31 6.33
C LEU A 145 -3.44 -1.29 4.81
N GLN A 146 -2.33 -1.81 4.29
CA GLN A 146 -2.16 -2.05 2.87
C GLN A 146 -2.30 -3.53 2.58
N THR A 147 -2.98 -3.86 1.49
CA THR A 147 -2.95 -5.20 0.89
C THR A 147 -2.31 -5.15 -0.48
N CYS A 148 -1.63 -6.23 -0.84
CA CYS A 148 -0.96 -6.39 -2.11
C CYS A 148 -1.46 -7.63 -2.88
N PRO A 149 -1.39 -7.63 -4.22
CA PRO A 149 -1.66 -8.78 -5.08
C PRO A 149 -1.01 -10.11 -4.65
N SER A 150 0.14 -10.05 -3.96
CA SER A 150 0.86 -11.20 -3.43
C SER A 150 0.18 -11.92 -2.26
N GLY A 151 -0.92 -11.37 -1.72
CA GLY A 151 -1.54 -11.89 -0.51
C GLY A 151 -0.89 -11.36 0.78
N ASN A 152 0.15 -10.53 0.69
CA ASN A 152 0.73 -9.87 1.85
C ASN A 152 -0.10 -8.66 2.27
N PHE A 153 -0.07 -8.37 3.56
CA PHE A 153 -0.62 -7.16 4.13
C PHE A 153 0.29 -6.62 5.24
N TRP A 154 0.26 -5.31 5.42
CA TRP A 154 1.01 -4.62 6.45
C TRP A 154 0.19 -3.48 7.02
N GLU A 155 0.41 -3.21 8.30
CA GLU A 155 -0.12 -2.04 8.97
C GLU A 155 0.90 -0.90 8.92
N PHE A 156 0.43 0.30 8.59
CA PHE A 156 1.26 1.49 8.46
C PHE A 156 0.69 2.64 9.28
N HIS A 157 1.55 3.59 9.61
CA HIS A 157 1.10 4.90 10.11
C HIS A 157 0.67 5.82 8.96
N ALA A 158 1.41 5.77 7.86
CA ALA A 158 1.07 6.42 6.62
C ALA A 158 1.61 5.58 5.45
N MET A 159 0.86 5.50 4.37
CA MET A 159 1.26 4.76 3.18
C MET A 159 0.64 5.36 1.92
N ALA A 160 1.37 5.26 0.80
CA ALA A 160 0.88 5.64 -0.51
C ALA A 160 1.09 4.51 -1.52
N ILE A 161 0.09 4.29 -2.38
CA ILE A 161 0.09 3.29 -3.45
C ILE A 161 -0.34 3.92 -4.78
N GLY A 162 0.04 3.29 -5.89
CA GLY A 162 -0.30 3.74 -7.24
C GLY A 162 0.80 4.55 -7.93
N ALA A 163 0.44 5.17 -9.05
CA ALA A 163 1.35 5.88 -9.92
C ALA A 163 1.97 7.08 -9.20
N ARG A 164 3.30 7.18 -9.25
CA ARG A 164 4.10 8.22 -8.58
C ARG A 164 3.89 8.33 -7.08
N SER A 165 3.44 7.25 -6.42
CA SER A 165 3.29 7.26 -4.97
C SER A 165 4.60 7.46 -4.21
N GLN A 166 5.76 7.33 -4.86
CA GLN A 166 7.06 7.55 -4.22
C GLN A 166 7.22 9.00 -3.72
N ALA A 167 6.77 9.99 -4.49
CA ALA A 167 6.82 11.39 -4.06
C ALA A 167 5.94 11.64 -2.82
N ALA A 168 4.73 11.04 -2.80
CA ALA A 168 3.89 11.05 -1.60
C ALA A 168 4.59 10.39 -0.40
N LYS A 169 5.25 9.24 -0.58
CA LYS A 169 5.98 8.57 0.51
C LYS A 169 7.08 9.45 1.07
N THR A 170 7.90 10.08 0.22
CA THR A 170 8.94 11.02 0.65
C THR A 170 8.37 12.16 1.48
N TYR A 171 7.21 12.70 1.11
CA TYR A 171 6.52 13.72 1.90
C TYR A 171 6.05 13.17 3.26
N LEU A 172 5.42 11.99 3.26
CA LEU A 172 4.88 11.36 4.47
C LEU A 172 5.99 11.01 5.47
N GLU A 173 7.13 10.52 4.99
CA GLU A 173 8.31 10.22 5.82
C GLU A 173 8.84 11.49 6.50
N ARG A 174 8.93 12.61 5.78
CA ARG A 174 9.39 13.90 6.34
C ARG A 174 8.45 14.48 7.41
N LYS A 175 7.15 14.15 7.36
CA LYS A 175 6.13 14.69 8.26
C LYS A 175 5.61 13.66 9.26
N PHE A 176 6.18 12.47 9.31
CA PHE A 176 5.71 11.35 10.12
C PHE A 176 5.50 11.71 11.60
N ASP A 177 6.48 12.38 12.22
CA ASP A 177 6.44 12.72 13.65
C ASP A 177 5.28 13.65 14.02
N SER A 178 4.75 14.41 13.05
CA SER A 178 3.64 15.34 13.27
C SER A 178 2.28 14.64 13.34
N PHE A 179 2.10 13.48 12.70
CA PHE A 179 0.77 12.90 12.47
C PHE A 179 0.05 12.45 13.75
N GLY A 180 0.76 11.99 14.77
CA GLY A 180 0.15 11.44 15.99
C GLY A 180 -0.72 12.46 16.73
N ALA A 181 -0.26 13.71 16.84
CA ALA A 181 -0.94 14.78 17.57
C ALA A 181 -1.79 15.70 16.68
N CYS A 182 -1.81 15.48 15.37
CA CYS A 182 -2.57 16.31 14.44
C CYS A 182 -4.07 16.28 14.72
N SER A 183 -4.69 17.45 14.57
CA SER A 183 -6.14 17.57 14.43
C SER A 183 -6.63 16.94 13.12
N LEU A 184 -7.94 16.68 13.03
CA LEU A 184 -8.55 16.10 11.83
C LEU A 184 -8.32 16.97 10.59
N ASP A 185 -8.46 18.30 10.71
CA ASP A 185 -8.26 19.23 9.60
C ASP A 185 -6.80 19.26 9.13
N GLU A 186 -5.84 19.24 10.05
CA GLU A 186 -4.41 19.15 9.71
C GLU A 186 -4.06 17.81 9.07
N LEU A 187 -4.66 16.72 9.55
CA LEU A 187 -4.45 15.38 8.99
C LEU A 187 -4.97 15.30 7.55
N VAL A 188 -6.15 15.87 7.28
CA VAL A 188 -6.70 16.00 5.92
C VAL A 188 -5.79 16.86 5.04
N ARG A 189 -5.25 17.96 5.58
CA ARG A 189 -4.30 18.82 4.86
C ARG A 189 -3.03 18.04 4.48
N HIS A 190 -2.44 17.27 5.40
CA HIS A 190 -1.30 16.40 5.10
C HIS A 190 -1.64 15.34 4.03
N ALA A 191 -2.86 14.79 4.05
CA ALA A 191 -3.33 13.87 3.02
C ALA A 191 -3.37 14.53 1.64
N LEU A 192 -3.91 15.74 1.55
CA LEU A 192 -4.03 16.50 0.30
C LEU A 192 -2.65 16.90 -0.25
N LEU A 193 -1.75 17.37 0.61
CA LEU A 193 -0.37 17.69 0.24
C LEU A 193 0.37 16.46 -0.31
N ALA A 194 0.25 15.30 0.36
CA ALA A 194 0.85 14.07 -0.14
C ALA A 194 0.29 13.66 -1.53
N VAL A 195 -1.01 13.85 -1.76
CA VAL A 195 -1.62 13.60 -3.08
C VAL A 195 -1.15 14.62 -4.13
N LYS A 196 -1.00 15.89 -3.76
CA LYS A 196 -0.47 16.97 -4.61
C LYS A 196 0.93 16.64 -5.12
N GLU A 197 1.82 16.12 -4.27
CA GLU A 197 3.16 15.66 -4.66
C GLU A 197 3.15 14.50 -5.68
N SER A 198 2.05 13.74 -5.78
CA SER A 198 1.91 12.64 -6.75
C SER A 198 1.34 13.10 -8.11
N LEU A 199 0.97 14.37 -8.25
CA LEU A 199 0.38 14.94 -9.46
C LEU A 199 1.48 15.20 -10.51
N GLN A 200 1.19 14.96 -11.80
CA GLN A 200 2.16 15.28 -12.88
C GLN A 200 1.96 16.72 -13.36
N GLU A 201 0.71 17.02 -13.67
CA GLU A 201 0.27 18.19 -14.41
C GLU A 201 -1.15 18.53 -13.92
N GLY A 202 -1.43 19.82 -13.83
CA GLY A 202 -2.69 20.35 -13.33
C GLY A 202 -2.67 20.64 -11.82
N GLU A 203 -3.77 21.18 -11.34
CA GLU A 203 -3.99 21.53 -9.94
C GLU A 203 -4.92 20.51 -9.28
N LEU A 204 -4.83 20.42 -7.95
CA LEU A 204 -5.74 19.60 -7.17
C LEU A 204 -7.09 20.33 -7.07
N SER A 205 -8.20 19.63 -7.31
CA SER A 205 -9.54 20.19 -7.23
C SER A 205 -10.50 19.19 -6.56
N GLY A 206 -11.62 19.67 -6.03
CA GLY A 206 -12.64 18.80 -5.44
C GLY A 206 -13.15 17.73 -6.40
N ALA A 207 -13.18 18.02 -7.71
CA ALA A 207 -13.61 17.07 -8.72
C ALA A 207 -12.59 15.94 -8.97
N ASN A 208 -11.29 16.24 -8.89
CA ASN A 208 -10.22 15.28 -9.15
C ASN A 208 -9.67 14.59 -7.88
N CYS A 209 -9.99 15.10 -6.69
CA CYS A 209 -9.59 14.52 -5.42
C CYS A 209 -10.78 13.92 -4.68
N SER A 210 -10.58 12.81 -3.98
CA SER A 210 -11.58 12.24 -3.08
C SER A 210 -10.93 11.94 -1.76
N VAL A 211 -11.55 12.42 -0.68
CA VAL A 211 -11.08 12.24 0.70
C VAL A 211 -12.15 11.51 1.50
N SER A 212 -11.74 10.62 2.38
CA SER A 212 -12.61 9.99 3.37
C SER A 212 -11.98 9.98 4.74
N ILE A 213 -12.83 10.05 5.76
CA ILE A 213 -12.43 10.17 7.16
C ILE A 213 -13.16 9.11 7.98
N VAL A 214 -12.44 8.50 8.92
CA VAL A 214 -12.99 7.64 9.96
C VAL A 214 -12.23 7.87 11.27
N GLY A 215 -12.89 7.80 12.41
CA GLY A 215 -12.22 7.97 13.70
C GLY A 215 -13.15 7.98 14.89
N GLU A 216 -12.64 8.46 16.01
CA GLU A 216 -13.36 8.51 17.28
C GLU A 216 -14.64 9.37 17.16
N GLY A 217 -15.80 8.76 17.41
CA GLY A 217 -17.10 9.44 17.28
C GLY A 217 -17.52 9.77 15.84
N HIS A 218 -16.74 9.35 14.83
CA HIS A 218 -16.99 9.69 13.44
C HIS A 218 -16.99 8.43 12.55
N ALA A 219 -18.18 8.02 12.11
CA ALA A 219 -18.35 6.94 11.15
C ALA A 219 -17.68 7.25 9.81
N PHE A 220 -17.30 6.22 9.06
CA PHE A 220 -16.66 6.35 7.75
C PHE A 220 -17.53 7.19 6.82
N SER A 221 -17.03 8.38 6.48
CA SER A 221 -17.68 9.30 5.55
C SER A 221 -16.72 9.64 4.41
N ILE A 222 -17.28 9.83 3.22
CA ILE A 222 -16.56 10.33 2.05
C ILE A 222 -16.99 11.79 1.92
N LEU A 223 -16.03 12.71 1.94
CA LEU A 223 -16.30 14.14 1.83
C LEU A 223 -16.90 14.46 0.46
N THR A 224 -17.80 15.45 0.41
CA THR A 224 -18.34 15.95 -0.85
C THR A 224 -17.29 16.75 -1.61
N ASP A 225 -17.47 16.90 -2.91
CA ASP A 225 -16.54 17.64 -3.75
C ASP A 225 -16.42 19.12 -3.28
N GLU A 226 -17.49 19.71 -2.72
CA GLU A 226 -17.43 21.07 -2.13
C GLU A 226 -16.58 21.13 -0.86
N GLN A 227 -16.74 20.15 0.06
CA GLN A 227 -15.95 20.08 1.29
C GLN A 227 -14.47 19.88 0.99
N VAL A 228 -14.15 19.03 0.01
CA VAL A 228 -12.76 18.83 -0.43
C VAL A 228 -12.20 20.12 -1.01
N GLN A 229 -12.98 20.87 -1.80
CA GLN A 229 -12.53 22.16 -2.35
C GLN A 229 -12.24 23.18 -1.24
N GLU A 230 -13.08 23.26 -0.20
CA GLU A 230 -12.83 24.15 0.94
C GLU A 230 -11.50 23.83 1.64
N HIS A 231 -11.18 22.55 1.83
CA HIS A 231 -9.89 22.15 2.40
C HIS A 231 -8.70 22.47 1.47
N ILE A 232 -8.88 22.37 0.15
CA ILE A 232 -7.86 22.73 -0.83
C ILE A 232 -7.61 24.25 -0.81
N ASP A 233 -8.67 25.06 -0.82
CA ASP A 233 -8.56 26.52 -0.82
C ASP A 233 -7.87 27.02 0.46
N ARG A 234 -8.19 26.42 1.62
CA ARG A 234 -7.50 26.72 2.90
C ARG A 234 -6.01 26.36 2.82
N MET A 235 -5.68 25.20 2.26
CA MET A 235 -4.29 24.75 2.09
C MET A 235 -3.47 25.69 1.21
N GLU A 236 -4.03 26.18 0.10
CA GLU A 236 -3.33 27.09 -0.82
C GLU A 236 -3.11 28.49 -0.23
N ASN A 237 -4.08 29.00 0.53
CA ASN A 237 -3.96 30.28 1.22
C ASN A 237 -2.83 30.29 2.27
N GLU A 238 -2.59 29.16 2.94
CA GLU A 238 -1.51 29.00 3.91
C GLU A 238 -0.13 28.84 3.25
N GLU A 239 -0.04 28.12 2.13
CA GLU A 239 1.20 28.02 1.33
C GLU A 239 1.62 29.39 0.77
N GLY A 240 0.66 30.21 0.35
CA GLY A 240 0.91 31.59 -0.10
C GLY A 240 1.46 32.52 1.00
N GLY A 241 1.20 32.20 2.29
CA GLY A 241 1.73 32.93 3.44
C GLY A 241 3.13 32.48 3.89
N GLN A 242 3.58 31.28 3.49
CA GLN A 242 4.86 30.69 3.91
C GLN A 242 5.96 30.76 2.83
N GLY A 243 5.69 31.29 1.63
CA GLY A 243 6.62 31.41 0.50
C GLY A 243 7.84 32.34 0.68
N GLY A 244 8.16 32.76 1.91
CA GLY A 244 9.28 33.65 2.24
C GLY A 244 10.54 32.98 2.81
N ALA A 245 10.55 31.68 3.13
CA ALA A 245 11.70 31.07 3.77
C ALA A 245 12.05 29.67 3.25
N ALA A 246 13.28 29.57 2.74
CA ALA A 246 14.12 28.39 2.52
C ALA A 246 13.65 27.34 1.48
N LYS A 247 14.13 27.53 0.25
CA LYS A 247 14.54 26.40 -0.60
C LYS A 247 15.84 25.83 -0.01
N GLU A 248 15.76 24.70 0.68
CA GLU A 248 16.94 23.86 0.92
C GLU A 248 17.08 22.86 -0.23
N GLU A 249 18.31 22.78 -0.74
CA GLU A 249 18.71 22.00 -1.91
C GLU A 249 18.46 20.50 -1.70
N VAL A 250 17.77 19.89 -2.66
CA VAL A 250 17.61 18.44 -2.74
C VAL A 250 18.93 17.84 -3.22
N THR A 251 19.66 17.19 -2.32
CA THR A 251 20.73 16.26 -2.70
C THR A 251 20.09 14.94 -3.12
N VAL A 252 20.27 14.61 -4.39
CA VAL A 252 19.88 13.32 -4.98
C VAL A 252 20.80 12.26 -4.36
N VAL A 253 20.23 11.36 -3.56
CA VAL A 253 20.92 10.12 -3.17
C VAL A 253 20.76 9.15 -4.34
N GLU A 254 21.88 8.80 -4.96
CA GLU A 254 21.97 7.81 -6.03
C GLU A 254 21.43 6.45 -5.59
N GLU A 255 20.82 5.76 -6.55
CA GLU A 255 20.32 4.39 -6.44
C GLU A 255 21.44 3.44 -5.99
N VAL A 256 21.17 2.64 -4.96
CA VAL A 256 21.97 1.44 -4.71
C VAL A 256 21.32 0.32 -5.52
N GLU A 257 21.89 0.07 -6.71
CA GLU A 257 21.73 -1.20 -7.41
C GLU A 257 22.27 -2.31 -6.49
N VAL A 258 21.43 -3.31 -6.24
CA VAL A 258 21.84 -4.51 -5.49
C VAL A 258 22.64 -5.36 -6.46
N GLU A 259 23.96 -5.22 -6.45
CA GLU A 259 24.87 -6.13 -7.15
C GLU A 259 24.86 -7.51 -6.49
N ASP A 260 24.80 -8.53 -7.33
CA ASP A 260 24.82 -9.95 -7.00
C ASP A 260 26.05 -10.29 -6.14
N VAL A 261 25.83 -11.02 -5.04
CA VAL A 261 26.92 -11.54 -4.20
C VAL A 261 27.52 -12.76 -4.90
N GLU A 262 28.68 -12.60 -5.53
CA GLU A 262 29.55 -13.72 -5.91
C GLU A 262 30.22 -14.33 -4.67
N GLU A 263 30.20 -15.66 -4.61
CA GLU A 263 30.84 -16.48 -3.58
C GLU A 263 32.37 -16.31 -3.62
N VAL A 264 32.97 -15.94 -2.49
CA VAL A 264 34.43 -15.99 -2.31
C VAL A 264 34.79 -17.31 -1.64
N GLU A 265 35.36 -18.22 -2.42
CA GLU A 265 36.09 -19.39 -1.94
C GLU A 265 37.30 -18.93 -1.11
N GLY A 266 37.33 -19.31 0.16
CA GLY A 266 38.46 -19.03 1.06
C GLY A 266 39.56 -20.08 0.88
N GLU A 267 40.61 -19.73 0.14
CA GLU A 267 41.90 -20.39 0.21
C GLU A 267 42.59 -20.05 1.55
N GLY A 268 42.99 -21.09 2.29
CA GLY A 268 43.82 -20.97 3.49
C GLY A 268 45.02 -21.91 3.42
N GLU A 269 46.15 -21.40 2.92
CA GLU A 269 47.50 -21.90 3.23
C GLU A 269 48.04 -21.10 4.44
N GLY A 270 48.82 -21.61 5.40
CA GLY A 270 49.46 -22.89 5.64
C GLY A 270 50.28 -22.79 6.94
N GLY A 271 50.71 -23.92 7.50
CA GLY A 271 51.63 -23.95 8.66
C GLY A 271 51.86 -25.35 9.23
N ALA A 272 53.02 -25.94 8.91
CA ALA A 272 53.40 -27.34 9.12
C ALA A 272 53.70 -27.76 10.58
N GLY A 273 53.57 -29.07 10.86
CA GLY A 273 54.19 -29.76 12.00
C GLY A 273 53.72 -31.22 12.10
N GLY A 274 54.61 -32.18 11.81
CA GLY A 274 54.29 -33.58 11.54
C GLY A 274 54.07 -34.51 12.74
N GLY A 275 53.83 -35.79 12.43
CA GLY A 275 53.82 -36.89 13.39
C GLY A 275 53.00 -38.08 12.89
N GLU A 276 53.66 -39.23 12.78
CA GLU A 276 53.21 -40.52 12.26
C GLU A 276 52.06 -41.17 13.07
N GLY A 277 51.32 -42.10 12.46
CA GLY A 277 50.83 -43.29 13.17
C GLY A 277 49.36 -43.70 13.02
N SER A 278 49.18 -44.90 12.42
CA SER A 278 48.20 -45.96 12.73
C SER A 278 46.69 -45.82 12.44
N GLU A 279 46.27 -46.69 11.51
CA GLU A 279 45.16 -47.69 11.60
C GLU A 279 43.70 -47.23 11.80
N GLY A 280 42.84 -47.66 10.86
CA GLY A 280 41.37 -47.66 11.00
C GLY A 280 40.86 -48.69 12.03
N PRO A 281 39.53 -48.79 12.27
CA PRO A 281 38.63 -49.35 11.26
C PRO A 281 37.20 -48.75 11.17
N ALA A 282 36.56 -49.15 10.05
CA ALA A 282 35.17 -49.22 9.56
C ALA A 282 33.93 -48.89 10.45
N PRO A 283 32.77 -48.56 9.81
CA PRO A 283 31.56 -48.05 10.46
C PRO A 283 30.65 -49.16 11.00
N MET A 284 29.84 -48.84 12.01
CA MET A 284 28.68 -49.66 12.41
C MET A 284 27.38 -48.97 12.01
N GLU A 285 26.62 -49.62 11.12
CA GLU A 285 25.17 -49.50 11.06
C GLU A 285 24.55 -50.65 11.85
N ALA A 286 23.65 -50.31 12.79
CA ALA A 286 22.44 -51.04 13.17
C ALA A 286 21.58 -50.13 14.06
#